data_AF-A0A2X2KTV5-F1
#
_entry.id   AF-A0A2X2KTV5-F1
#
_cell.length_a   1.000
_cell.length_b   1.000
_cell.length_c   1.000
_cell.angle_alpha   90.00
_cell.angle_beta   90.00
_cell.angle_gamma   90.00
#
_symmetry.space_group_name_H-M   'P 1'
#
loop_
_entity.id
_entity.type
_entity.pdbx_description
1 polymer ?
#
loop_
_entity_poly.entity_id
_entity_poly.type
_entity_poly.pdbx_seq_one_letter_code
_entity_poly.pdbx_strand_id
1 'polypeptide(L)'
;MQDLALDHTLFFNQLEKTTPETDLQEHFSPVAYSALNEEKLSRLKDFMENYRSRLNSNAISKAESVELMKKTNPKFILRNYLLYQCIEEISAGKTALLMKLTQALENPYQELFPEFSVKRPSSYDDTAGCSTLSCSS
;
A
#
# COMPACT_ATOMS: atom_id res chain seq x y z
N MET A 1 3.76 12.31 -3.09
CA MET A 1 3.68 11.09 -2.25
C MET A 1 4.63 11.16 -1.05
N GLN A 2 5.93 11.43 -1.24
CA GLN A 2 6.87 11.63 -0.12
C GLN A 2 6.40 12.71 0.87
N ASP A 3 5.96 13.87 0.38
CA ASP A 3 5.46 14.96 1.23
C ASP A 3 4.18 14.61 2.02
N LEU A 4 3.35 13.70 1.49
CA LEU A 4 2.12 13.25 2.16
C LEU A 4 2.39 12.15 3.18
N ALA A 5 3.57 11.52 3.14
CA ALA A 5 3.93 10.37 3.96
C ALA A 5 2.86 9.27 3.91
N LEU A 6 2.42 8.90 2.70
CA LEU A 6 1.47 7.80 2.46
C LEU A 6 2.21 6.54 2.01
N ASP A 7 1.73 5.38 2.44
CA ASP A 7 2.18 4.09 1.92
C ASP A 7 1.83 3.98 0.44
N HIS A 8 2.84 3.77 -0.40
CA HIS A 8 2.67 3.81 -1.86
C HIS A 8 1.70 2.73 -2.36
N THR A 9 1.95 1.47 -1.99
CA THR A 9 1.15 0.32 -2.45
C THR A 9 -0.28 0.43 -1.94
N LEU A 10 -0.45 0.72 -0.65
CA LEU A 10 -1.79 0.82 -0.06
C LEU A 10 -2.54 2.05 -0.55
N PHE A 11 -1.86 3.16 -0.86
CA PHE A 11 -2.49 4.33 -1.46
C PHE A 11 -3.17 4.00 -2.79
N PHE A 12 -2.47 3.32 -3.71
CA PHE A 12 -3.07 2.95 -5.00
C PHE A 12 -4.18 1.89 -4.86
N ASN A 13 -4.10 1.03 -3.84
CA ASN A 13 -5.18 0.12 -3.50
C ASN A 13 -6.40 0.83 -2.93
N GLN A 14 -6.21 1.90 -2.16
CA GLN A 14 -7.31 2.73 -1.67
C GLN A 14 -7.87 3.63 -2.77
N LEU A 15 -7.04 4.12 -3.70
CA LEU A 15 -7.44 4.96 -4.83
C LEU A 15 -8.48 4.26 -5.71
N GLU A 16 -8.30 2.95 -5.94
CA GLU A 16 -9.25 2.10 -6.65
C GLU A 16 -10.66 2.11 -6.04
N LYS A 17 -10.75 2.27 -4.71
CA LYS A 17 -11.99 2.21 -3.93
C LYS A 17 -12.67 3.58 -3.75
N THR A 18 -12.09 4.65 -4.32
CA THR A 18 -12.62 6.01 -4.15
C THR A 18 -13.83 6.29 -5.05
N THR A 19 -14.79 7.04 -4.50
CA THR A 19 -15.94 7.63 -5.19
C THR A 19 -15.92 9.14 -5.02
N PRO A 20 -16.76 9.90 -5.76
CA PRO A 20 -16.86 11.36 -5.57
C PRO A 20 -17.13 11.79 -4.13
N GLU A 21 -17.89 10.99 -3.39
CA GLU A 21 -18.39 11.23 -2.02
C GLU A 21 -17.43 10.74 -0.92
N THR A 22 -16.31 10.12 -1.28
CA THR A 22 -15.35 9.59 -0.29
C THR A 22 -14.78 10.71 0.59
N ASP A 23 -14.88 10.55 1.91
CA ASP A 23 -14.11 11.34 2.87
C ASP A 23 -12.64 10.96 2.75
N LEU A 24 -11.83 11.85 2.17
CA LEU A 24 -10.42 11.60 1.92
C LEU A 24 -9.59 11.47 3.21
N GLN A 25 -9.98 12.15 4.28
CA GLN A 25 -9.26 12.07 5.54
C GLN A 25 -9.46 10.70 6.17
N GLU A 26 -10.72 10.26 6.31
CA GLU A 26 -11.03 8.95 6.88
C GLU A 26 -10.45 7.83 6.02
N HIS A 27 -10.64 7.89 4.70
CA HIS A 27 -10.26 6.83 3.77
C HIS A 27 -8.75 6.62 3.67
N PHE A 28 -7.95 7.69 3.70
CA PHE A 28 -6.49 7.61 3.56
C PHE A 28 -5.73 7.60 4.90
N SER A 29 -6.39 7.88 6.03
CA SER A 29 -5.75 7.79 7.36
C SER A 29 -5.09 6.43 7.65
N PRO A 30 -5.70 5.27 7.32
CA PRO A 30 -5.08 3.97 7.57
C PRO A 30 -3.77 3.74 6.81
N VAL A 31 -3.55 4.46 5.70
CA VAL A 31 -2.36 4.31 4.85
C VAL A 31 -1.35 5.44 5.04
N ALA A 32 -1.65 6.42 5.88
CA ALA A 32 -0.75 7.51 6.22
C ALA A 32 0.21 7.13 7.35
N TYR A 33 1.50 7.46 7.23
CA TYR A 33 2.52 7.31 8.27
C TYR A 33 2.48 8.44 9.31
N SER A 34 1.77 9.52 9.02
CA SER A 34 1.60 10.67 9.91
C SER A 34 0.17 11.20 9.77
N ALA A 35 -0.29 11.97 10.76
CA ALA A 35 -1.60 12.63 10.67
C ALA A 35 -1.74 13.45 9.39
N LEU A 36 -2.90 13.31 8.73
CA LEU A 36 -3.28 14.13 7.58
C LEU A 36 -3.76 15.49 8.11
N ASN A 37 -2.81 16.40 8.35
CA ASN A 37 -3.11 17.78 8.71
C ASN A 37 -3.79 18.53 7.53
N GLU A 38 -4.24 19.74 7.79
CA GLU A 38 -4.96 20.55 6.80
C GLU A 38 -4.17 20.75 5.49
N GLU A 39 -2.85 20.97 5.58
CA GLU A 39 -1.98 21.13 4.40
C GLU A 39 -1.93 19.85 3.55
N LYS A 40 -1.68 18.70 4.18
CA LYS A 40 -1.64 17.40 3.48
C LYS A 40 -3.00 17.06 2.90
N LEU A 41 -4.08 17.33 3.63
CA LEU A 41 -5.43 17.10 3.15
C LEU A 41 -5.78 18.00 1.95
N SER A 42 -5.35 19.26 1.95
CA SER A 42 -5.52 20.16 0.80
C SER A 42 -4.81 19.61 -0.44
N ARG A 43 -3.53 19.25 -0.31
CA ARG A 43 -2.77 18.66 -1.43
C ARG A 43 -3.39 17.36 -1.94
N LEU A 44 -3.92 16.53 -1.05
CA LEU A 44 -4.63 15.31 -1.42
C LEU A 44 -5.93 15.61 -2.17
N LYS A 45 -6.69 16.63 -1.75
CA LYS A 45 -7.88 17.12 -2.47
C LYS A 45 -7.52 17.59 -3.87
N ASP A 46 -6.50 18.44 -3.99
CA ASP A 46 -6.02 18.96 -5.28
C ASP A 46 -5.60 17.80 -6.22
N PHE A 47 -4.89 16.80 -5.67
CA PHE A 47 -4.53 15.60 -6.43
C PHE A 47 -5.78 14.84 -6.91
N MET A 48 -6.77 14.63 -6.03
CA MET A 48 -7.99 13.88 -6.36
C MET A 48 -8.85 14.61 -7.40
N GLU A 49 -8.93 15.93 -7.34
CA GLU A 49 -9.63 16.73 -8.35
C GLU A 49 -8.96 16.63 -9.72
N ASN A 50 -7.63 16.80 -9.77
CA ASN A 50 -6.86 16.64 -10.99
C ASN A 50 -6.97 15.22 -11.56
N TYR A 51 -6.89 14.20 -10.69
CA TYR A 51 -7.06 12.81 -11.07
C TYR A 51 -8.44 12.54 -11.68
N ARG A 52 -9.52 13.00 -11.03
CA ARG A 52 -10.90 12.86 -11.55
C ARG A 52 -11.09 13.59 -12.87
N SER A 53 -10.55 14.81 -13.00
CA SER A 53 -10.58 15.57 -14.26
C SER A 53 -9.88 14.81 -15.38
N ARG A 54 -8.70 14.25 -15.12
CA ARG A 54 -7.95 13.43 -16.09
C ARG A 54 -8.68 12.15 -16.46
N LEU A 55 -9.37 11.49 -15.51
CA LEU A 55 -10.17 10.29 -15.77
C LEU A 55 -11.31 10.56 -16.77
N ASN A 56 -11.94 11.74 -16.71
CA ASN A 56 -13.01 12.10 -17.64
C ASN A 56 -12.53 12.23 -19.10
N SER A 57 -11.23 12.42 -19.31
CA SER A 57 -10.60 12.45 -20.63
C SER A 57 -10.14 11.07 -21.13
N ASN A 58 -10.45 9.98 -20.41
CA ASN A 58 -10.12 8.63 -20.86
C ASN A 58 -11.02 8.20 -22.02
N ALA A 59 -10.45 7.42 -22.95
CA ALA A 59 -11.22 6.75 -24.00
C ALA A 59 -11.95 5.50 -23.49
N ILE A 60 -11.54 4.95 -22.34
CA ILE A 60 -12.14 3.79 -21.69
C ILE A 60 -13.11 4.22 -20.59
N SER A 61 -14.09 3.38 -20.30
CA SER A 61 -15.04 3.63 -19.21
C SER A 61 -14.36 3.63 -17.84
N LYS A 62 -15.04 4.22 -16.85
CA LYS A 62 -14.59 4.17 -15.44
C LYS A 62 -14.40 2.73 -14.95
N ALA A 63 -15.32 1.82 -15.33
CA ALA A 63 -15.25 0.42 -14.93
C ALA A 63 -13.99 -0.26 -15.51
N GLU A 64 -13.70 -0.05 -16.80
CA GLU A 64 -12.48 -0.58 -17.44
C GLU A 64 -11.21 0.02 -16.82
N SER A 65 -11.22 1.31 -16.48
CA SER A 65 -10.08 1.94 -15.79
C SER A 65 -9.82 1.31 -14.43
N VAL A 66 -10.87 0.98 -13.67
CA VAL A 66 -10.75 0.30 -12.37
C VAL A 66 -10.24 -1.14 -12.54
N GLU A 67 -10.74 -1.88 -13.53
CA GLU A 67 -10.25 -3.22 -13.83
C GLU A 67 -8.78 -3.22 -14.28
N LEU A 68 -8.33 -2.19 -14.99
CA LEU A 68 -6.92 -2.00 -15.31
C LEU A 68 -6.10 -1.77 -14.05
N MET A 69 -6.56 -0.89 -13.15
CA MET A 69 -5.89 -0.65 -11.85
C MET A 69 -5.77 -1.93 -11.03
N LYS A 70 -6.80 -2.78 -10.97
CA LYS A 70 -6.75 -4.07 -10.26
C LYS A 70 -5.67 -5.00 -10.79
N LYS A 71 -5.45 -5.00 -12.11
CA LYS A 71 -4.47 -5.85 -12.78
C LYS A 71 -3.03 -5.34 -12.66
N THR A 72 -2.84 -4.04 -12.42
CA THR A 72 -1.52 -3.41 -12.40
C THR A 72 -1.05 -2.98 -11.02
N ASN A 73 -1.97 -2.77 -10.06
CA ASN A 73 -1.65 -2.33 -8.70
C ASN A 73 -1.50 -3.56 -7.80
N PRO A 74 -0.29 -3.90 -7.33
CA PRO A 74 -0.11 -5.04 -6.44
C PRO A 74 -0.87 -4.83 -5.12
N LYS A 75 -1.61 -5.86 -4.71
CA LYS A 75 -2.22 -5.98 -3.38
C LYS A 75 -1.21 -6.41 -2.34
N PHE A 76 -0.19 -7.16 -2.75
CA PHE A 76 0.89 -7.62 -1.90
C PHE A 76 2.26 -7.19 -2.44
N ILE A 77 3.10 -6.70 -1.52
CA ILE A 77 4.54 -6.52 -1.74
C ILE A 77 5.27 -7.14 -0.55
N LEU A 78 6.45 -7.72 -0.81
CA LEU A 78 7.27 -8.28 0.24
C LEU A 78 8.01 -7.17 0.98
N ARG A 79 7.39 -6.69 2.07
CA ARG A 79 7.96 -5.66 2.94
C ARG A 79 9.04 -6.27 3.83
N ASN A 80 10.09 -5.52 4.15
CA ASN A 80 11.22 -6.04 4.94
C ASN A 80 10.80 -6.60 6.31
N TYR A 81 9.79 -6.04 6.97
CA TYR A 81 9.33 -6.58 8.26
C TYR A 81 8.72 -7.98 8.14
N LEU A 82 8.08 -8.29 7.00
CA LEU A 82 7.54 -9.63 6.73
C LEU A 82 8.67 -10.64 6.53
N LEU A 83 9.76 -10.22 5.88
CA LEU A 83 10.98 -11.03 5.77
C LEU A 83 11.60 -11.29 7.14
N TYR A 84 11.70 -10.25 7.98
CA TYR A 84 12.21 -10.40 9.34
C TYR A 84 11.38 -11.39 10.17
N GLN A 85 10.04 -11.24 10.18
CA GLN A 85 9.14 -12.18 10.85
C GLN A 85 9.28 -13.61 10.30
N CYS A 86 9.44 -13.76 8.98
CA CYS A 86 9.67 -15.06 8.35
C CYS A 86 10.97 -15.71 8.81
N ILE A 87 12.05 -14.95 8.95
CA ILE A 87 13.35 -15.44 9.43
C ILE A 87 13.24 -15.88 10.90
N GLU A 88 12.56 -15.11 11.74
CA GLU A 88 12.31 -15.48 13.14
C GLU A 88 11.52 -16.79 13.25
N GLU A 89 10.46 -16.94 12.43
CA GLU A 89 9.65 -18.15 12.42
C GLU A 89 10.46 -19.39 11.98
N ILE A 90 11.27 -19.25 10.92
CA ILE A 90 12.15 -20.33 10.43
C ILE A 90 13.19 -20.71 11.48
N SER A 91 13.75 -19.73 12.20
CA SER A 91 14.71 -19.96 13.27
C SER A 91 14.09 -20.73 14.45
N ALA A 92 12.78 -20.59 14.65
CA ALA A 92 12.00 -21.38 15.61
C ALA A 92 11.53 -22.75 15.06
N GLY A 93 12.00 -23.15 13.87
CA GLY A 93 11.70 -24.45 13.24
C GLY A 93 10.33 -24.52 12.56
N LYS A 94 9.68 -23.39 12.28
CA LYS A 94 8.36 -23.31 11.64
C LYS A 94 8.47 -22.69 10.23
N THR A 95 7.60 -23.06 9.31
CA THR A 95 7.66 -22.63 7.89
C THR A 95 6.33 -22.10 7.35
N ALA A 96 5.32 -21.91 8.19
CA ALA A 96 3.98 -21.51 7.78
C ALA A 96 3.97 -20.11 7.16
N LEU A 97 4.68 -19.15 7.74
CA LEU A 97 4.79 -17.80 7.18
C LEU A 97 5.55 -17.77 5.85
N LEU A 98 6.61 -18.58 5.70
CA LEU A 98 7.30 -18.73 4.42
C LEU A 98 6.32 -19.18 3.32
N MET A 99 5.54 -20.23 3.59
CA MET A 99 4.55 -20.75 2.64
C MET A 99 3.49 -19.69 2.27
N LYS A 100 2.97 -18.94 3.26
CA LYS A 100 2.02 -17.85 3.01
C LYS A 100 2.63 -16.73 2.17
N LEU A 101 3.84 -16.29 2.48
CA LEU A 101 4.53 -15.24 1.73
C LEU A 101 4.83 -15.67 0.29
N THR A 102 5.24 -16.92 0.06
CA THR A 102 5.43 -17.47 -1.28
C THR A 102 4.12 -17.45 -2.07
N GLN A 103 3.01 -17.92 -1.49
CA GLN A 103 1.70 -17.90 -2.16
C GLN A 103 1.23 -16.46 -2.49
N ALA A 104 1.50 -15.50 -1.59
CA ALA A 104 1.20 -14.10 -1.82
C ALA A 104 2.05 -13.48 -2.95
N LEU A 105 3.34 -13.85 -3.04
CA LEU A 105 4.26 -13.43 -4.09
C LEU A 105 3.88 -13.99 -5.47
N GLU A 106 3.34 -15.20 -5.53
CA GLU A 106 2.83 -15.80 -6.77
C GLU A 106 1.56 -15.10 -7.27
N ASN A 107 0.81 -14.44 -6.38
CA ASN A 107 -0.46 -13.78 -6.69
C ASN A 107 -0.48 -12.32 -6.20
N PRO A 108 0.48 -11.47 -6.61
CA PRO A 108 0.70 -10.17 -5.97
C PRO A 108 -0.43 -9.17 -6.22
N TYR A 109 -1.26 -9.39 -7.24
CA TYR A 109 -2.43 -8.56 -7.59
C TYR A 109 -3.74 -9.06 -6.98
N GLN A 110 -3.71 -10.13 -6.18
CA GLN A 110 -4.86 -10.65 -5.45
C GLN A 110 -4.63 -10.46 -3.95
N GLU A 111 -5.67 -10.07 -3.23
CA GLU A 111 -5.63 -9.98 -1.76
C GLU A 111 -5.95 -11.34 -1.15
N LEU A 112 -4.95 -12.23 -1.13
CA LEU A 112 -5.10 -13.58 -0.54
C LEU A 112 -5.01 -13.56 1.00
N PHE A 113 -4.18 -12.68 1.54
CA PHE A 113 -3.88 -12.57 2.97
C PHE A 113 -4.03 -11.11 3.41
N PRO A 114 -5.22 -10.70 3.86
CA PRO A 114 -5.47 -9.34 4.32
C PRO A 114 -4.53 -8.89 5.44
N GLU A 115 -3.98 -9.83 6.22
CA GLU A 115 -2.99 -9.54 7.25
C GLU A 115 -1.67 -8.96 6.70
N PHE A 116 -1.38 -9.14 5.41
CA PHE A 116 -0.21 -8.55 4.75
C PHE A 116 -0.51 -7.21 4.06
N SER A 117 -1.79 -6.87 3.88
CA SER A 117 -2.26 -5.60 3.30
C SER A 117 -2.25 -4.44 4.29
N VAL A 118 -1.26 -4.41 5.18
CA VAL A 118 -1.12 -3.40 6.23
C VAL A 118 0.20 -2.67 6.12
N LYS A 119 0.25 -1.46 6.67
CA LYS A 119 1.51 -0.71 6.81
C LYS A 119 2.48 -1.52 7.66
N ARG A 120 3.76 -1.20 7.54
CA ARG A 120 4.77 -1.65 8.51
C ARG A 120 4.30 -1.24 9.93
N PRO A 121 4.20 -2.18 10.88
CA PRO A 121 3.92 -1.84 12.27
C PRO A 121 5.04 -0.97 12.86
N SER A 122 4.70 -0.02 13.73
CA SER A 122 5.67 0.90 14.33
C SER A 122 6.75 0.22 15.17
N SER A 123 6.48 -0.99 15.66
CA SER A 123 7.46 -1.82 16.36
C SER A 123 8.69 -2.19 15.53
N TYR A 124 8.63 -2.04 14.20
CA TYR A 124 9.72 -2.32 13.27
C TYR A 124 10.42 -1.06 12.74
N ASP A 125 10.11 0.13 13.29
CA ASP A 125 10.74 1.38 12.86
C ASP A 125 12.23 1.45 13.27
N ASP A 126 12.57 0.88 14.43
CA ASP A 126 13.94 0.85 14.96
C ASP A 126 14.67 -0.49 14.72
N THR A 127 14.03 -1.44 14.02
CA THR A 127 14.66 -2.75 13.74
C THR A 127 15.63 -2.64 12.56
N ALA A 128 16.92 -2.87 12.81
CA ALA A 128 17.95 -2.90 11.77
C ALA A 128 17.56 -3.87 10.62
N GLY A 129 17.60 -3.38 9.38
CA GLY A 129 17.19 -4.13 8.18
C GLY A 129 15.70 -4.02 7.80
N CYS A 130 14.83 -3.53 8.71
CA CYS A 130 13.41 -3.28 8.41
C CYS A 130 13.11 -1.81 8.03
N SER A 131 13.92 -0.87 8.53
CA SER A 131 13.76 0.58 8.29
C SER A 131 14.85 1.20 7.43
N THR A 132 16.02 0.55 7.32
CA THR A 132 17.15 0.98 6.51
C THR A 132 17.42 -0.03 5.39
N LEU A 133 17.22 0.39 4.14
CA LEU A 133 17.82 -0.28 2.99
C LEU A 133 19.31 0.05 3.02
N SER A 134 20.17 -0.91 3.35
CA SER A 134 21.60 -0.76 3.12
C SER A 134 21.83 -0.78 1.60
N CYS A 135 21.86 0.39 0.97
CA CYS A 135 22.55 0.51 -0.30
C CYS A 135 24.05 0.37 0.01
N SER A 136 24.59 -0.84 -0.17
CA SER A 136 26.03 -1.01 -0.36
C SER A 136 26.40 -0.29 -1.66
N SER A 137 27.13 0.82 -1.53
CA SER A 137 27.74 1.56 -2.64
C SER A 137 28.83 0.75 -3.34
#